data_AF-A0A602MVS9-F1
#
_entry.id   AF-A0A602MVS9-F1
#
_cell.length_a   1.000
_cell.length_b   1.000
_cell.length_c   1.000
_cell.angle_alpha   90.00
_cell.angle_beta   90.00
_cell.angle_gamma   90.00
#
_symmetry.space_group_name_H-M   'P 1'
#
loop_
_entity.id
_entity.type
_entity.pdbx_description
1 polymer ?
#
loop_
_entity_poly.entity_id
_entity_poly.type
_entity_poly.pdbx_seq_one_letter_code
_entity_poly.pdbx_strand_id
1 'polypeptide(L)'
;MAIVSKSEFARRKGISPAMVTKLCASGRIPVLKSGKLDFDTASTAYEASKQVGREASAINGKKGHRLTEPELPGDDAGLAGGSTAVAAQFNKAKTAEKVYQAKLKKLEYGEKEGSLIAKDIVADDAFLAANELRSRLFSIAPRAAPRCEGKTAREIERIIEDEINFALQALQESRFIKQEE
;
A
#
# COMPACT_ATOMS: atom_id res chain seq x y z
N MET A 1 -9.61 49.44 -18.26
CA MET A 1 -8.27 49.18 -18.81
C MET A 1 -7.23 50.09 -18.16
N ALA A 2 -6.89 49.81 -16.90
CA ALA A 2 -5.81 50.49 -16.20
C ALA A 2 -4.54 49.63 -16.31
N ILE A 3 -3.52 50.14 -17.02
CA ILE A 3 -2.23 49.46 -17.12
C ILE A 3 -1.44 49.75 -15.86
N VAL A 4 -1.23 48.73 -15.05
CA VAL A 4 -0.57 48.81 -13.74
C VAL A 4 0.72 47.99 -13.71
N SER A 5 1.63 48.36 -12.82
CA SER A 5 2.81 47.54 -12.56
C SER A 5 2.45 46.30 -11.72
N LYS A 6 3.30 45.27 -11.74
CA LYS A 6 3.11 44.05 -10.91
C LYS A 6 2.98 44.35 -9.42
N SER A 7 3.77 45.29 -8.92
CA SER A 7 3.76 45.72 -7.52
C SER A 7 2.51 46.51 -7.15
N GLU A 8 2.00 47.32 -8.08
CA GLU A 8 0.77 48.09 -7.88
C GLU A 8 -0.48 47.20 -7.93
N PHE A 9 -0.51 46.22 -8.84
CA PHE A 9 -1.53 45.17 -8.87
C PHE A 9 -1.57 44.39 -7.54
N ALA A 10 -0.39 43.99 -7.03
CA ALA A 10 -0.24 43.29 -5.76
C ALA A 10 -0.84 44.09 -4.58
N ARG A 11 -0.51 45.38 -4.49
CA ARG A 11 -1.04 46.28 -3.45
C ARG A 11 -2.56 46.45 -3.54
N ARG A 12 -3.10 46.67 -4.75
CA ARG A 12 -4.54 46.89 -4.95
C ARG A 12 -5.38 45.63 -4.72
N LYS A 13 -4.81 44.44 -4.90
CA LYS A 13 -5.45 43.16 -4.60
C LYS A 13 -5.14 42.58 -3.23
N GLY A 14 -4.23 43.18 -2.46
CA GLY A 14 -3.84 42.70 -1.13
C GLY A 14 -3.05 41.38 -1.17
N ILE A 15 -2.29 41.13 -2.23
CA ILE A 15 -1.52 39.89 -2.43
C ILE A 15 -0.03 40.21 -2.42
N SER A 16 0.82 39.24 -2.04
CA SER A 16 2.27 39.46 -2.06
C SER A 16 2.81 39.67 -3.50
N PRO A 17 3.73 40.63 -3.72
CA PRO A 17 4.34 40.84 -5.04
C PRO A 17 5.07 39.60 -5.60
N ALA A 18 5.60 38.76 -4.71
CA ALA A 18 6.22 37.48 -5.08
C ALA A 18 5.20 36.50 -5.66
N MET A 19 3.98 36.44 -5.12
CA MET A 19 2.91 35.60 -5.64
C MET A 19 2.42 36.08 -7.00
N VAL A 20 2.29 37.40 -7.22
CA VAL A 20 1.96 37.95 -8.54
C VAL A 20 3.02 37.56 -9.58
N THR A 21 4.30 37.63 -9.21
CA THR A 21 5.41 37.22 -10.08
C THR A 21 5.33 35.73 -10.44
N LYS A 22 5.06 34.86 -9.46
CA LYS A 22 4.87 33.42 -9.67
C LYS A 22 3.68 33.13 -10.59
N LEU A 23 2.57 33.83 -10.43
CA LEU A 23 1.37 33.64 -11.25
C LEU A 23 1.58 34.08 -12.70
N CYS A 24 2.29 35.19 -12.90
CA CYS A 24 2.73 35.65 -14.23
C CYS A 24 3.67 34.62 -14.89
N ALA A 25 4.66 34.12 -14.15
CA ALA A 25 5.62 33.13 -14.66
C ALA A 25 4.94 31.80 -15.02
N SER A 26 3.90 31.42 -14.27
CA SER A 26 3.11 30.21 -14.54
C SER A 26 2.04 30.38 -15.63
N GLY A 27 1.97 31.54 -16.30
CA GLY A 27 1.02 31.83 -17.37
C GLY A 27 -0.43 32.04 -16.91
N ARG A 28 -0.70 32.04 -15.59
CA ARG A 28 -2.04 32.15 -15.02
C ARG A 28 -2.59 33.58 -15.03
N ILE A 29 -1.71 34.57 -15.07
CA ILE A 29 -2.08 35.98 -15.25
C ILE A 29 -1.42 36.46 -16.55
N PRO A 30 -2.17 36.98 -17.53
CA PRO A 30 -1.60 37.46 -18.78
C PRO A 30 -0.77 38.72 -18.54
N VAL A 31 0.45 38.73 -19.07
CA VAL A 31 1.34 39.90 -19.06
C VAL A 31 1.34 40.50 -20.46
N LEU A 32 1.17 41.82 -20.57
CA LEU A 32 1.27 42.50 -21.86
C LEU A 32 2.71 42.47 -22.37
N LYS A 33 2.91 42.61 -23.69
CA LYS A 33 4.25 42.64 -24.32
C LYS A 33 5.19 43.70 -23.74
N SER A 34 4.65 44.73 -23.08
CA SER A 34 5.38 45.78 -22.37
C SER A 34 5.84 45.41 -20.95
N GLY A 35 5.57 44.18 -20.48
CA GLY A 35 5.91 43.71 -19.13
C GLY A 35 4.97 44.21 -18.02
N LYS A 36 3.96 45.02 -18.37
CA LYS A 36 2.92 45.53 -17.46
C LYS A 36 1.66 44.66 -17.48
N LEU A 37 0.79 44.84 -16.49
CA LEU A 37 -0.48 44.12 -16.36
C LEU A 37 -1.64 45.06 -16.66
N ASP A 38 -2.66 44.59 -17.36
CA ASP A 38 -3.95 45.27 -17.37
C ASP A 38 -4.76 44.80 -16.16
N PHE A 39 -5.19 45.75 -15.32
CA PHE A 39 -5.77 45.45 -14.01
C PHE A 39 -7.03 44.59 -14.11
N ASP A 40 -7.89 44.88 -15.09
CA ASP A 40 -9.20 44.23 -15.22
C ASP A 40 -9.04 42.77 -15.68
N THR A 41 -8.23 42.54 -16.70
CA THR A 41 -7.93 41.20 -17.22
C THR A 41 -7.06 40.36 -16.28
N ALA A 42 -6.11 40.96 -15.58
CA ALA A 42 -5.31 40.27 -14.58
C ALA A 42 -6.13 39.88 -13.35
N SER A 43 -7.10 40.71 -12.96
CA SER A 43 -8.01 40.45 -11.84
C SER A 43 -8.93 39.26 -12.11
N THR A 44 -9.53 39.19 -13.30
CA THR A 44 -10.42 38.07 -13.68
C THR A 44 -9.65 36.76 -13.79
N ALA A 45 -8.47 36.79 -14.41
CA ALA A 45 -7.59 35.63 -14.51
C ALA A 45 -7.11 35.14 -13.12
N TYR A 46 -6.83 36.06 -12.19
CA TYR A 46 -6.48 35.72 -10.82
C TYR A 46 -7.62 34.97 -10.09
N GLU A 47 -8.85 35.49 -10.12
CA GLU A 47 -9.99 34.84 -9.47
C GLU A 47 -10.29 33.46 -10.07
N ALA A 48 -10.21 33.32 -11.40
CA ALA A 48 -10.34 32.03 -12.06
C ALA A 48 -9.26 31.02 -11.61
N SER A 49 -8.01 31.48 -11.43
CA SER A 49 -6.92 30.62 -10.96
C SER A 49 -7.07 30.15 -9.50
N LYS A 50 -7.84 30.89 -8.68
CA LYS A 50 -8.09 30.59 -7.26
C LYS A 50 -9.04 29.40 -7.09
N GLN A 51 -9.94 29.16 -8.05
CA GLN A 51 -10.83 28.00 -8.05
C GLN A 51 -10.06 26.69 -8.34
N VAL A 52 -9.14 26.72 -9.32
CA VAL A 52 -8.30 25.55 -9.68
C VAL A 52 -7.34 25.14 -8.54
N GLY A 53 -6.87 26.09 -7.72
CA GLY A 53 -6.00 25.80 -6.57
C GLY A 53 -6.69 25.01 -5.43
N ARG A 54 -8.01 25.18 -5.26
CA ARG A 54 -8.80 24.39 -4.29
C ARG A 54 -8.97 22.95 -4.76
N GLU A 55 -9.23 22.76 -6.06
CA GLU A 55 -9.36 21.43 -6.67
C GLU A 55 -8.02 20.69 -6.70
N ALA A 56 -6.92 21.37 -7.05
CA ALA A 56 -5.58 20.79 -7.03
C ALA A 56 -5.10 20.41 -5.61
N SER A 57 -5.49 21.16 -4.58
CA SER A 57 -5.19 20.82 -3.18
C SER A 57 -5.96 19.59 -2.69
N ALA A 58 -7.21 19.41 -3.15
CA ALA A 58 -7.99 18.20 -2.89
C ALA A 58 -7.41 16.95 -3.57
N ILE A 59 -6.73 17.11 -4.71
CA ILE A 59 -6.05 16.03 -5.43
C ILE A 59 -4.65 15.74 -4.84
N ASN A 60 -3.87 16.76 -4.48
CA ASN A 60 -2.56 16.58 -3.85
C ASN A 60 -2.65 16.05 -2.41
N GLY A 61 -3.74 16.35 -1.68
CA GLY A 61 -4.03 15.71 -0.40
C GLY A 61 -4.19 14.18 -0.49
N LYS A 62 -4.53 13.66 -1.69
CA LYS A 62 -4.63 12.21 -1.96
C LYS A 62 -3.31 11.56 -2.38
N LYS A 63 -2.34 12.33 -2.88
CA LYS A 63 -1.03 11.82 -3.35
C LYS A 63 0.09 11.90 -2.29
N GLY A 64 -0.16 12.50 -1.14
CA GLY A 64 0.80 12.61 -0.02
C GLY A 64 0.84 11.42 0.95
N HIS A 65 -0.03 10.42 0.81
CA HIS A 65 0.02 9.21 1.63
C HIS A 65 0.93 8.14 0.99
N ARG A 66 2.22 8.44 0.92
CA ARG A 66 3.18 7.35 1.13
C ARG A 66 2.96 6.94 2.58
N LEU A 67 2.54 5.69 2.81
CA LEU A 67 2.45 5.10 4.14
C LEU A 67 3.88 5.02 4.69
N THR A 68 4.46 6.14 5.09
CA THR A 68 5.58 6.14 6.01
C THR A 68 5.05 5.51 7.27
N GLU A 69 5.62 4.36 7.66
CA GLU A 69 5.43 3.83 8.99
C GLU A 69 5.52 4.98 10.00
N PRO A 70 4.63 5.03 10.99
CA PRO A 70 4.81 5.96 12.09
C PRO A 70 6.16 5.64 12.73
N GLU A 71 7.18 6.45 12.46
CA GLU A 71 8.43 6.38 13.21
C GLU A 71 8.07 6.64 14.67
N LEU A 72 8.29 5.61 15.49
CA LEU A 72 8.30 5.73 16.94
C LEU A 72 9.22 6.90 17.29
N PRO A 73 8.85 7.76 18.26
CA PRO A 73 9.77 8.77 18.75
C PRO A 73 11.03 8.05 19.22
N GLY A 74 12.20 8.36 18.65
CA GLY A 74 13.46 7.92 19.23
C GLY A 74 13.60 8.54 20.63
N ASP A 75 14.03 7.73 21.59
CA ASP A 75 14.15 8.11 23.00
C ASP A 75 15.16 9.25 23.25
N ASP A 76 15.98 9.61 22.24
CA ASP A 76 17.06 10.60 22.34
C ASP A 76 16.72 12.04 21.90
N ALA A 77 15.44 12.39 21.73
CA ALA A 77 15.06 13.80 21.55
C ALA A 77 15.01 14.50 22.92
N GLY A 78 16.17 15.00 23.35
CA GLY A 78 16.35 15.73 24.60
C GLY A 78 15.26 16.78 24.88
N LEU A 79 14.93 16.89 26.17
CA LEU A 79 14.00 17.83 26.84
C LEU A 79 14.36 19.32 26.67
N ALA A 80 14.76 19.75 25.48
CA ALA A 80 15.21 21.11 25.16
C ALA A 80 14.15 21.94 24.41
N GLY A 81 12.86 21.62 24.58
CA GLY A 81 11.75 22.41 24.06
C GLY A 81 10.66 22.51 25.11
N GLY A 82 10.16 23.72 25.38
CA GLY A 82 9.16 24.00 26.41
C GLY A 82 7.86 23.20 26.27
N SER A 83 6.88 23.47 27.14
CA SER A 83 5.61 22.71 27.29
C SER A 83 4.86 22.36 25.99
N THR A 84 5.05 23.14 24.92
CA THR A 84 4.51 22.89 23.57
C THR A 84 5.16 21.71 22.84
N ALA A 85 6.46 21.45 23.03
CA ALA A 85 7.17 20.33 22.43
C ALA A 85 6.75 18.99 23.06
N VAL A 86 6.58 18.95 24.38
CA VAL A 86 6.08 17.78 25.12
C VAL A 86 4.63 17.46 24.72
N ALA A 87 3.78 18.48 24.58
CA ALA A 87 2.41 18.30 24.09
C ALA A 87 2.35 17.77 22.64
N ALA A 88 3.25 18.24 21.76
CA ALA A 88 3.36 17.76 20.39
C ALA A 88 3.82 16.29 20.33
N GLN A 89 4.78 15.89 21.17
CA GLN A 89 5.27 14.52 21.24
C GLN A 89 4.22 13.56 21.81
N PHE A 90 3.48 13.98 22.85
CA PHE A 90 2.34 13.22 23.39
C PHE A 90 1.22 13.03 22.36
N ASN A 91 0.89 14.07 21.58
CA ASN A 91 -0.08 13.98 20.49
C ASN A 91 0.39 13.04 19.37
N LYS A 92 1.69 13.05 19.03
CA LYS A 92 2.28 12.13 18.05
C LYS A 92 2.20 10.67 18.53
N ALA A 93 2.55 10.41 19.79
CA ALA A 93 2.47 9.08 20.40
C ALA A 93 1.02 8.57 20.45
N LYS A 94 0.06 9.40 20.91
CA LYS A 94 -1.37 9.05 20.95
C LYS A 94 -1.95 8.80 19.55
N THR A 95 -1.43 9.48 18.53
CA THR A 95 -1.82 9.24 17.14
C THR A 95 -1.26 7.92 16.63
N ALA A 96 0.01 7.62 16.91
CA ALA A 96 0.62 6.34 16.55
C ALA A 96 -0.12 5.16 17.22
N GLU A 97 -0.42 5.26 18.52
CA GLU A 97 -1.18 4.25 19.27
C GLU A 97 -2.54 3.98 18.63
N LYS A 98 -3.31 5.03 18.31
CA LYS A 98 -4.62 4.89 17.62
C LYS A 98 -4.49 4.25 16.24
N VAL A 99 -3.43 4.57 15.49
CA VAL A 99 -3.18 3.97 14.17
C VAL A 99 -2.88 2.48 14.31
N TYR A 100 -2.06 2.08 15.28
CA TYR A 100 -1.78 0.67 15.54
C TYR A 100 -3.02 -0.08 16.06
N GLN A 101 -3.80 0.53 16.95
CA GLN A 101 -5.08 -0.03 17.41
C GLN A 101 -6.07 -0.23 16.26
N ALA A 102 -6.15 0.72 15.32
CA ALA A 102 -6.99 0.58 14.13
C ALA A 102 -6.51 -0.55 13.22
N LYS A 103 -5.19 -0.72 13.05
CA LYS A 103 -4.60 -1.82 12.27
C LYS A 103 -4.85 -3.18 12.92
N LEU A 104 -4.70 -3.29 14.25
CA LEU A 104 -5.00 -4.51 15.01
C LEU A 104 -6.47 -4.90 14.86
N LYS A 105 -7.39 -3.96 15.08
CA LYS A 105 -8.83 -4.22 14.88
C LYS A 105 -9.16 -4.65 13.46
N LYS A 106 -8.45 -4.13 12.46
CA LYS A 106 -8.63 -4.55 11.05
C LYS A 106 -8.15 -5.99 10.84
N LEU A 107 -7.01 -6.39 11.42
CA LEU A 107 -6.51 -7.76 11.34
C LEU A 107 -7.44 -8.73 12.07
N GLU A 108 -7.87 -8.39 13.30
CA GLU A 108 -8.81 -9.20 14.09
C GLU A 108 -10.17 -9.35 13.39
N TYR A 109 -10.66 -8.29 12.73
CA TYR A 109 -11.88 -8.35 11.94
C TYR A 109 -11.70 -9.31 10.75
N GLY A 110 -10.59 -9.21 10.02
CA GLY A 110 -10.32 -10.10 8.88
C GLY A 110 -10.09 -11.56 9.27
N GLU A 111 -9.54 -11.82 10.45
CA GLU A 111 -9.43 -13.17 11.03
C GLU A 111 -10.82 -13.74 11.37
N LYS A 112 -11.68 -12.94 12.03
CA LYS A 112 -13.07 -13.36 12.37
C LYS A 112 -13.96 -13.52 11.14
N GLU A 113 -13.73 -12.74 10.09
CA GLU A 113 -14.40 -12.88 8.78
C GLU A 113 -13.90 -14.11 8.01
N GLY A 114 -12.84 -14.79 8.49
CA GLY A 114 -12.26 -15.96 7.82
C GLY A 114 -11.45 -15.63 6.56
N SER A 115 -11.18 -14.35 6.31
CA SER A 115 -10.39 -13.89 5.16
C SER A 115 -8.88 -13.92 5.42
N LEU A 116 -8.47 -14.03 6.69
CA LEU A 116 -7.07 -14.11 7.11
C LEU A 116 -6.86 -15.36 7.96
N ILE A 117 -5.79 -16.10 7.66
CA ILE A 117 -5.33 -17.25 8.44
C ILE A 117 -3.90 -16.95 8.92
N ALA A 118 -3.59 -17.35 10.14
CA ALA A 118 -2.23 -17.21 10.66
C ALA A 118 -1.23 -17.96 9.77
N LYS A 119 -0.14 -17.27 9.42
CA LYS A 119 0.92 -17.80 8.55
C LYS A 119 1.48 -19.12 9.07
N ASP A 120 1.68 -19.22 10.39
CA ASP A 120 2.28 -20.39 11.02
C ASP A 120 1.42 -21.64 10.82
N ILE A 121 0.08 -21.50 10.92
CA ILE A 121 -0.85 -22.61 10.69
C ILE A 121 -0.76 -23.13 9.24
N VAL A 122 -0.67 -22.21 8.27
CA VAL A 122 -0.53 -22.58 6.85
C VAL A 122 0.83 -23.23 6.57
N ALA A 123 1.89 -22.71 7.20
CA ALA A 123 3.23 -23.26 7.06
C ALA A 123 3.33 -24.67 7.65
N ASP A 124 2.75 -24.89 8.82
CA ASP A 124 2.73 -26.20 9.49
C ASP A 124 1.92 -27.22 8.69
N ASP A 125 0.73 -26.86 8.19
CA ASP A 125 -0.06 -27.75 7.34
C ASP A 125 0.66 -28.10 6.04
N ALA A 126 1.26 -27.09 5.38
CA ALA A 126 2.04 -27.30 4.17
C ALA A 126 3.25 -28.21 4.43
N PHE A 127 3.91 -28.06 5.58
CA PHE A 127 5.04 -28.90 5.98
C PHE A 127 4.59 -30.35 6.20
N LEU A 128 3.48 -30.55 6.91
CA LEU A 128 2.91 -31.88 7.15
C LEU A 128 2.51 -32.56 5.83
N ALA A 129 1.77 -31.86 4.96
CA ALA A 129 1.35 -32.37 3.66
C ALA A 129 2.56 -32.74 2.77
N ALA A 130 3.59 -31.89 2.73
CA ALA A 130 4.80 -32.15 1.97
C ALA A 130 5.60 -33.34 2.53
N ASN A 131 5.68 -33.45 3.86
CA ASN A 131 6.39 -34.54 4.51
C ASN A 131 5.68 -35.90 4.30
N GLU A 132 4.36 -35.91 4.34
CA GLU A 132 3.55 -37.08 4.02
C GLU A 132 3.73 -37.50 2.56
N LEU A 133 3.58 -36.56 1.61
CA LEU A 133 3.83 -36.83 0.19
C LEU A 133 5.23 -37.41 -0.03
N ARG A 134 6.25 -36.79 0.55
CA ARG A 134 7.64 -37.27 0.46
C ARG A 134 7.76 -38.70 0.98
N SER A 135 7.16 -39.00 2.13
CA SER A 135 7.16 -40.33 2.72
C SER A 135 6.48 -41.35 1.81
N ARG A 136 5.34 -41.01 1.20
CA ARG A 136 4.65 -41.86 0.23
C ARG A 136 5.49 -42.11 -1.02
N LEU A 137 6.13 -41.08 -1.59
CA LEU A 137 7.02 -41.21 -2.74
C LEU A 137 8.17 -42.19 -2.49
N PHE A 138 8.84 -42.11 -1.33
CA PHE A 138 9.90 -43.06 -0.98
C PHE A 138 9.38 -44.50 -0.75
N SER A 139 8.11 -44.66 -0.40
CA SER A 139 7.48 -45.97 -0.23
C SER A 139 7.03 -46.64 -1.54
N ILE A 140 7.04 -45.92 -2.66
CA ILE A 140 6.65 -46.48 -3.97
C ILE A 140 7.56 -47.66 -4.35
N ALA A 141 8.87 -47.46 -4.32
CA ALA A 141 9.83 -48.49 -4.72
C ALA A 141 9.68 -49.81 -3.94
N PRO A 142 9.70 -49.82 -2.58
CA PRO A 142 9.54 -51.06 -1.83
C PRO A 142 8.15 -51.70 -1.97
N ARG A 143 7.09 -50.93 -2.28
CA ARG A 143 5.74 -51.47 -2.52
C ARG A 143 5.53 -52.00 -3.92
N ALA A 144 6.11 -51.33 -4.92
CA ALA A 144 5.99 -51.72 -6.33
C ALA A 144 6.88 -52.92 -6.67
N ALA A 145 8.09 -53.00 -6.11
CA ALA A 145 9.07 -54.04 -6.41
C ALA A 145 8.51 -55.48 -6.40
N PRO A 146 7.86 -55.97 -5.32
CA PRO A 146 7.31 -57.32 -5.29
C PRO A 146 6.12 -57.51 -6.24
N ARG A 147 5.41 -56.44 -6.61
CA ARG A 147 4.28 -56.48 -7.55
C ARG A 147 4.75 -56.58 -9.00
N CYS A 148 5.98 -56.18 -9.30
CA CYS A 148 6.57 -56.17 -10.64
C CYS A 148 7.19 -57.52 -11.05
N GLU A 149 7.40 -58.46 -10.12
CA GLU A 149 8.00 -59.75 -10.43
C GLU A 149 7.16 -60.55 -11.44
N GLY A 150 7.82 -61.02 -12.51
CA GLY A 150 7.18 -61.84 -13.55
C GLY A 150 6.21 -61.09 -14.47
N LYS A 151 6.14 -59.75 -14.39
CA LYS A 151 5.24 -58.93 -15.22
C LYS A 151 5.91 -58.38 -16.48
N THR A 152 5.08 -58.05 -17.46
CA THR A 152 5.52 -57.34 -18.66
C THR A 152 5.77 -55.86 -18.37
N ALA A 153 6.58 -55.20 -19.19
CA ALA A 153 6.88 -53.76 -19.04
C ALA A 153 5.62 -52.89 -18.92
N ARG A 154 4.59 -53.19 -19.72
CA ARG A 154 3.32 -52.44 -19.73
C ARG A 154 2.51 -52.60 -18.44
N GLU A 155 2.60 -53.76 -17.80
CA GLU A 155 1.94 -53.99 -16.50
C GLU A 155 2.73 -53.33 -15.37
N ILE A 156 4.05 -53.31 -15.46
CA ILE A 156 4.93 -52.62 -14.51
C ILE A 156 4.68 -51.10 -14.55
N GLU A 157 4.55 -50.51 -15.75
CA GLU A 157 4.18 -49.09 -15.91
C GLU A 157 2.86 -48.77 -15.20
N ARG A 158 1.82 -49.59 -15.38
CA ARG A 158 0.53 -49.40 -14.69
C ARG A 158 0.66 -49.46 -13.16
N ILE A 159 1.47 -50.37 -12.64
CA ILE A 159 1.70 -50.47 -11.19
C ILE A 159 2.37 -49.20 -10.68
N ILE A 160 3.37 -48.68 -11.40
CA ILE A 160 4.07 -47.45 -11.02
C ILE A 160 3.11 -46.25 -11.09
N GLU A 161 2.28 -46.15 -12.14
CA GLU A 161 1.26 -45.12 -12.27
C GLU A 161 0.26 -45.15 -11.10
N ASP A 162 -0.25 -46.33 -10.74
CA ASP A 162 -1.16 -46.49 -9.59
C ASP A 162 -0.51 -46.03 -8.28
N GLU A 163 0.76 -46.37 -8.06
CA GLU A 163 1.50 -46.00 -6.85
C GLU A 163 1.80 -44.48 -6.79
N ILE A 164 2.12 -43.85 -7.93
CA ILE A 164 2.29 -42.40 -8.01
C ILE A 164 0.96 -41.70 -7.72
N ASN A 165 -0.14 -42.16 -8.30
CA ASN A 165 -1.46 -41.60 -8.05
C ASN A 165 -1.86 -41.74 -6.57
N PHE A 166 -1.56 -42.87 -5.95
CA PHE A 166 -1.77 -43.08 -4.51
C PHE A 166 -0.92 -42.13 -3.66
N ALA A 167 0.34 -41.87 -4.03
CA ALA A 167 1.17 -40.90 -3.33
C ALA A 167 0.61 -39.47 -3.45
N LEU A 168 0.10 -39.09 -4.62
CA LEU A 168 -0.48 -37.77 -4.88
C LEU A 168 -1.81 -37.53 -4.14
N GLN A 169 -2.53 -38.58 -3.74
CA GLN A 169 -3.72 -38.44 -2.89
C GLN A 169 -3.40 -37.78 -1.53
N ALA A 170 -2.17 -37.90 -1.02
CA ALA A 170 -1.76 -37.20 0.21
C ALA A 170 -1.93 -35.68 0.13
N LEU A 171 -1.82 -35.10 -1.07
CA LEU A 171 -2.04 -33.66 -1.23
C LEU A 171 -3.50 -33.30 -1.01
N GLN A 172 -4.43 -34.16 -1.43
CA GLN A 172 -5.87 -33.94 -1.28
C GLN A 172 -6.34 -34.03 0.18
N GLU A 173 -5.53 -34.62 1.07
CA GLU A 173 -5.80 -34.72 2.50
C GLU A 173 -5.37 -33.46 3.28
N SER A 174 -4.70 -32.48 2.63
CA SER A 174 -4.37 -31.20 3.27
C SER A 174 -5.64 -30.45 3.68
N ARG A 175 -5.64 -29.92 4.90
CA ARG A 175 -6.77 -29.22 5.53
C ARG A 175 -7.30 -28.04 4.71
N PHE A 176 -6.47 -27.49 3.81
CA PHE A 176 -6.78 -26.31 3.01
C PHE A 176 -7.12 -26.63 1.55
N ILE A 177 -7.01 -27.89 1.11
CA ILE A 177 -7.54 -28.31 -0.18
C ILE A 177 -9.03 -28.61 0.02
N LYS A 178 -9.85 -27.61 -0.31
CA LYS A 178 -11.31 -27.69 -0.26
C LYS A 178 -11.82 -29.03 -0.81
N GLN A 179 -12.49 -29.79 0.05
CA GLN A 179 -13.66 -30.56 -0.38
C GLN A 179 -14.76 -29.52 -0.59
N GLU A 180 -14.95 -29.08 -1.84
CA GLU A 180 -16.18 -28.39 -2.23
C GLU A 180 -17.31 -29.43 -2.15
N GLU A 181 -18.15 -29.31 -1.12
CA GLU A 181 -19.52 -29.84 -1.13
C GLU A 181 -20.40 -29.02 -2.07
#